data_AF-A0A2V6HKW0-F1
#
_entry.id   AF-A0A2V6HKW0-F1
#
_cell.length_a   1.000
_cell.length_b   1.000
_cell.length_c   1.000
_cell.angle_alpha   90.00
_cell.angle_beta   90.00
_cell.angle_gamma   90.00
#
_symmetry.space_group_name_H-M   'P 1'
#
loop_
_entity.id
_entity.type
_entity.pdbx_description
1 polymer ?
#
loop_
_entity_poly.entity_id
_entity_poly.type
_entity_poly.pdbx_seq_one_letter_code
_entity_poly.pdbx_strand_id
1 'polypeptide(L)'
;MPVKWEELTTALKKVDADLFEYEPDKALHRLKRIGDLFVPVLKLKQKLPKEFASLSKERPRRKTPTALADYRAKRDFTRTAEPVPELPRSSAQGSRRRFVVQKHAASHLHYDFRLETHDVLKSWAVPKGIPLKKGETRTGFETEDHPVDYLQFEGIIPEGEYGGGTVMVWDIGTYEPLEGNFWKGALTIFLSGKKLKGEWTLRRADSENDKPRWLIIKTGGDAKSISKRRESVSALTGRTMDKIAAGRSAVWRNKRGAAQENKATRVKEPKYVKPMKATTVTELPIGGEWIYEIKWDGYRSLALKHGDSVRLLSLKEKNLTSDFHDVVAALHDIRADTAILDGEIVAIDAQGRPSFQVLQNRKSLGRGWNIVYYAFDLIQLEGDNLRSLPLHERKAKLKEIIAGTAVRYSAELEASAGALIETVQRAGLEGVIAKRRDSPYRAGTRVTSWLKFKLNKAQEFVIGGYKPNGDSFQSILPGFYEGKKLIFCGKVRQGFNPAVRTRLMKEMRSLPTKKCPFSNLPTSRKSHFGEGITGDEMTQLRWLKPKLIAQVSFTEWTTYGMLRHATFEGLRDDKEPYEIVREAQ
;
A
#
# COMPACT_ATOMS: atom_id res chain seq x y z
N MET A 1 1.86 7.66 32.97
CA MET A 1 0.71 7.65 33.89
C MET A 1 0.19 9.07 34.03
N PRO A 2 -1.13 9.33 34.06
CA PRO A 2 -1.59 10.70 34.16
C PRO A 2 -1.21 11.27 35.54
N VAL A 3 -0.48 12.37 35.52
CA VAL A 3 0.00 13.14 36.68
C VAL A 3 -0.78 14.45 36.72
N LYS A 4 -1.15 14.91 37.91
CA LYS A 4 -1.84 16.18 38.07
C LYS A 4 -0.83 17.33 38.04
N TRP A 5 -1.29 18.51 37.63
CA TRP A 5 -0.44 19.70 37.55
C TRP A 5 0.18 20.07 38.90
N GLU A 6 -0.52 19.83 40.01
CA GLU A 6 0.03 20.10 41.35
C GLU A 6 1.19 19.15 41.71
N GLU A 7 1.11 17.88 41.29
CA GLU A 7 2.16 16.88 41.51
C GLU A 7 3.41 17.22 40.68
N LEU A 8 3.21 17.62 39.41
CA LEU A 8 4.30 18.10 38.54
C LEU A 8 4.99 19.34 39.10
N THR A 9 4.22 20.31 39.56
CA THR A 9 4.74 21.54 40.17
C THR A 9 5.54 21.24 41.43
N THR A 10 5.09 20.27 42.22
CA THR A 10 5.78 19.85 43.45
C THR A 10 7.10 19.15 43.15
N ALA A 11 7.13 18.24 42.16
CA ALA A 11 8.35 17.55 41.76
C ALA A 11 9.38 18.50 41.13
N LEU A 12 8.93 19.47 40.31
CA LEU A 12 9.80 20.52 39.76
C LEU A 12 10.39 21.42 40.85
N LYS A 13 9.60 21.77 41.87
CA LYS A 13 10.09 22.55 43.03
C LYS A 13 11.10 21.78 43.88
N LYS A 14 10.98 20.46 43.94
CA LYS A 14 11.86 19.59 44.74
C LYS A 14 13.04 19.00 43.95
N VAL A 15 13.08 19.21 42.63
CA VAL A 15 14.07 18.63 41.70
C VAL A 15 14.20 17.11 41.89
N ASP A 16 13.06 16.46 42.05
CA ASP A 16 12.99 15.02 42.33
C ASP A 16 12.19 14.34 41.21
N ALA A 17 12.91 13.69 40.30
CA ALA A 17 12.33 12.99 39.16
C ALA A 17 11.73 11.63 39.53
N ASP A 18 12.14 11.06 40.68
CA ASP A 18 11.75 9.72 41.13
C ASP A 18 10.28 9.70 41.58
N LEU A 19 9.69 10.88 41.84
CA LEU A 19 8.25 11.06 42.08
C LEU A 19 7.36 10.59 40.91
N PHE A 20 7.93 10.37 39.73
CA PHE A 20 7.22 9.89 38.53
C PHE A 20 7.63 8.50 38.07
N GLU A 21 8.48 7.80 38.82
CA GLU A 21 8.75 6.39 38.60
C GLU A 21 7.67 5.53 39.27
N TYR A 22 6.97 4.74 38.47
CA TYR A 22 5.90 3.88 38.93
C TYR A 22 6.19 2.43 38.58
N GLU A 23 6.27 1.58 39.60
CA GLU A 23 6.16 0.14 39.41
C GLU A 23 4.81 -0.23 38.75
N PRO A 24 4.77 -1.26 37.88
CA PRO A 24 3.57 -1.60 37.11
C PRO A 24 2.29 -1.75 37.94
N ASP A 25 2.37 -2.35 39.12
CA ASP A 25 1.21 -2.56 40.00
C ASP A 25 0.69 -1.25 40.61
N LYS A 26 1.60 -0.34 40.96
CA LYS A 26 1.28 1.00 41.46
C LYS A 26 0.67 1.86 40.36
N ALA A 27 1.14 1.72 39.12
CA ALA A 27 0.55 2.38 37.95
C ALA A 27 -0.89 1.91 37.71
N LEU A 28 -1.16 0.59 37.78
CA LEU A 28 -2.50 0.04 37.61
C LEU A 28 -3.47 0.48 38.72
N HIS A 29 -3.04 0.49 39.98
CA HIS A 29 -3.85 0.98 41.09
C HIS A 29 -4.18 2.47 40.95
N ARG A 30 -3.20 3.27 40.50
CA ARG A 30 -3.39 4.69 40.27
C ARG A 30 -4.35 4.97 39.12
N LEU A 31 -4.31 4.18 38.04
CA LEU A 31 -5.26 4.29 36.93
C LEU A 31 -6.69 3.95 37.37
N LYS A 32 -6.87 2.92 38.21
CA LYS A 32 -8.18 2.58 38.80
C LYS A 32 -8.73 3.68 39.71
N ARG A 33 -7.86 4.34 40.48
CA ARG A 33 -8.25 5.39 41.45
C ARG A 33 -8.57 6.73 40.80
N ILE A 34 -7.78 7.15 39.81
CA ILE A 34 -7.90 8.48 39.19
C ILE A 34 -8.79 8.43 37.93
N GLY A 35 -8.95 7.25 37.34
CA GLY A 35 -9.59 7.09 36.04
C GLY A 35 -8.70 7.57 34.89
N ASP A 36 -9.20 7.47 33.67
CA ASP A 36 -8.53 8.00 32.49
C ASP A 36 -8.80 9.51 32.38
N LEU A 37 -7.81 10.31 32.78
CA LEU A 37 -7.85 11.78 32.75
C LEU A 37 -7.93 12.36 31.33
N PHE A 38 -7.74 11.55 30.28
CA PHE A 38 -7.87 12.00 28.89
C PHE A 38 -9.27 11.80 28.32
N VAL A 39 -10.16 11.06 28.99
CA VAL A 39 -11.56 10.84 28.54
C VAL A 39 -12.31 12.16 28.26
N PRO A 40 -12.17 13.24 29.05
CA PRO A 40 -12.79 14.52 28.75
C PRO A 40 -12.17 15.20 27.51
N VAL A 41 -10.85 15.12 27.35
CA VAL A 41 -10.10 15.72 26.23
C VAL A 41 -10.43 15.03 24.91
N LEU A 42 -10.62 13.70 24.93
CA LEU A 42 -11.04 12.91 23.77
C LEU A 42 -12.45 13.26 23.28
N LYS A 43 -13.28 13.91 24.12
CA LYS A 43 -14.62 14.39 23.76
C LYS A 43 -14.66 15.88 23.40
N LEU A 44 -13.57 16.61 23.64
CA LEU A 44 -13.45 18.04 23.33
C LEU A 44 -13.19 18.21 21.83
N LYS A 45 -14.23 18.54 21.06
CA LYS A 45 -14.07 19.10 19.73
C LYS A 45 -13.49 20.51 19.85
N GLN A 46 -12.18 20.67 19.72
CA GLN A 46 -11.55 21.99 19.61
C GLN A 46 -12.14 22.72 18.39
N LYS A 47 -12.87 23.80 18.65
CA LYS A 47 -13.18 24.81 17.62
C LYS A 47 -12.09 25.86 17.70
N LEU A 48 -11.27 25.94 16.67
CA LEU A 48 -10.31 27.05 16.53
C LEU A 48 -11.10 28.38 16.49
N PRO A 49 -10.67 29.40 17.26
CA PRO A 49 -11.23 30.75 17.14
C PRO A 49 -11.18 31.23 15.69
N LYS A 50 -12.18 32.00 15.28
CA LYS A 50 -12.30 32.44 13.87
C LYS A 50 -11.07 33.24 13.42
N GLU A 51 -10.39 33.94 14.34
CA GLU A 51 -9.15 34.67 14.06
C GLU A 51 -7.99 33.75 13.61
N PHE A 52 -7.94 32.50 14.08
CA PHE A 52 -6.96 31.51 13.62
C PHE A 52 -7.32 30.86 12.28
N ALA A 53 -8.62 30.83 11.93
CA ALA A 53 -9.08 30.38 10.62
C ALA A 53 -8.79 31.40 9.50
N SER A 54 -8.63 32.68 9.83
CA SER A 54 -8.13 33.69 8.89
C SER A 54 -6.62 33.55 8.62
N LEU A 55 -5.82 33.18 9.63
CA LEU A 55 -4.39 32.93 9.47
C LEU A 55 -4.07 31.69 8.63
N SER A 56 -5.01 30.75 8.49
CA SER A 56 -4.82 29.55 7.65
C SER A 56 -5.19 29.76 6.18
N LYS A 57 -5.96 30.80 5.86
CA LYS A 57 -6.34 31.15 4.48
C LYS A 57 -5.24 31.90 3.74
N GLU A 58 -4.39 32.64 4.44
CA GLU A 58 -3.17 33.21 3.91
C GLU A 58 -1.99 32.30 4.19
N ARG A 59 -1.93 31.13 3.53
CA ARG A 59 -0.64 30.45 3.39
C ARG A 59 0.17 31.25 2.36
N PRO A 60 1.27 31.92 2.73
CA PRO A 60 2.18 32.43 1.72
C PRO A 60 2.60 31.25 0.85
N ARG A 61 2.62 31.44 -0.48
CA ARG A 61 3.26 30.49 -1.41
C ARG A 61 4.61 30.13 -0.80
N ARG A 62 4.81 28.85 -0.46
CA ARG A 62 6.06 28.37 0.14
C ARG A 62 7.21 28.79 -0.76
N LYS A 63 8.00 29.77 -0.33
CA LYS A 63 9.20 30.19 -1.04
C LYS A 63 10.19 29.02 -0.99
N THR A 64 10.87 28.76 -2.10
CA THR A 64 12.04 27.87 -2.14
C THR A 64 13.00 28.26 -0.99
N PRO A 65 13.56 27.28 -0.25
CA PRO A 65 14.58 27.57 0.76
C PRO A 65 15.71 28.35 0.12
N THR A 66 16.23 29.39 0.78
CA THR A 66 17.42 30.13 0.31
C THR A 66 18.60 29.20 0.03
N ALA A 67 18.70 28.10 0.78
CA ALA A 67 19.71 27.05 0.59
C ALA A 67 19.68 26.37 -0.80
N LEU A 68 18.55 26.32 -1.49
CA LEU A 68 18.43 25.72 -2.84
C LEU A 68 18.50 26.76 -3.98
N ALA A 69 18.80 28.02 -3.68
CA ALA A 69 18.86 29.09 -4.68
C ALA A 69 19.93 28.83 -5.74
N ASP A 70 21.14 28.45 -5.31
CA ASP A 70 22.25 28.15 -6.21
C ASP A 70 21.98 26.91 -7.05
N TYR A 71 21.34 25.89 -6.46
CA TYR A 71 20.91 24.70 -7.20
C TYR A 71 19.93 25.07 -8.30
N ARG A 72 18.90 25.87 -7.98
CA ARG A 72 17.91 26.34 -8.94
C ARG A 72 18.53 27.19 -10.05
N ALA A 73 19.46 28.08 -9.72
CA ALA A 73 20.07 28.99 -10.68
C ALA A 73 20.96 28.27 -11.71
N LYS A 74 21.55 27.14 -11.33
CA LYS A 74 22.47 26.36 -12.17
C LYS A 74 21.77 25.36 -13.11
N ARG A 75 20.44 25.17 -13.04
CA ARG A 75 19.70 24.17 -13.85
C ARG A 75 18.60 24.81 -14.67
N ASP A 76 18.46 24.32 -15.90
CA ASP A 76 17.24 24.48 -16.69
C ASP A 76 16.38 23.22 -16.58
N PHE A 77 15.39 23.24 -15.70
CA PHE A 77 14.47 22.12 -15.47
C PHE A 77 13.54 21.81 -16.65
N THR A 78 13.58 22.60 -17.73
CA THR A 78 12.91 22.23 -18.99
C THR A 78 13.77 21.28 -19.83
N ARG A 79 15.07 21.19 -19.54
CA ARG A 79 16.07 20.41 -20.28
C ARG A 79 16.60 19.24 -19.46
N THR A 80 16.82 19.42 -18.16
CA THR A 80 17.28 18.36 -17.26
C THR A 80 16.11 17.64 -16.59
N ALA A 81 16.25 16.32 -16.39
CA ALA A 81 15.30 15.50 -15.61
C ALA A 81 15.59 15.56 -14.10
N GLU A 82 16.50 16.44 -13.68
CA GLU A 82 16.83 16.65 -12.27
C GLU A 82 15.62 17.19 -11.47
N PRO A 83 15.47 16.80 -10.19
CA PRO A 83 14.37 17.24 -9.34
C PRO A 83 14.27 18.76 -9.18
N VAL A 84 13.05 19.29 -9.32
CA VAL A 84 12.75 20.70 -9.02
C VAL A 84 12.95 20.94 -7.51
N PRO A 85 13.53 22.08 -7.09
CA PRO A 85 13.75 22.39 -5.69
C PRO A 85 12.43 22.69 -4.97
N GLU A 86 11.79 21.66 -4.43
CA GLU A 86 10.62 21.78 -3.54
C GLU A 86 10.98 21.44 -2.09
N LEU A 87 10.31 22.08 -1.13
CA LEU A 87 10.40 21.72 0.28
C LEU A 87 9.72 20.37 0.53
N PRO A 88 10.34 19.43 1.26
CA PRO A 88 9.68 18.17 1.61
C PRO A 88 8.35 18.43 2.32
N ARG A 89 7.30 17.72 1.89
CA ARG A 89 5.99 17.77 2.55
C ARG A 89 6.08 16.97 3.85
N SER A 90 6.39 17.69 4.93
CA SER A 90 6.52 17.25 6.33
C SER A 90 7.81 16.49 6.66
N SER A 91 8.63 17.09 7.53
CA SER A 91 9.56 16.34 8.38
C SER A 91 8.71 15.62 9.45
N ALA A 92 8.46 14.33 9.30
CA ALA A 92 7.99 13.55 10.43
C ALA A 92 9.08 13.63 11.50
N GLN A 93 8.79 14.23 12.66
CA GLN A 93 9.67 14.18 13.82
C GLN A 93 10.04 12.71 14.06
N GLY A 94 11.31 12.36 13.81
CA GLY A 94 11.81 10.98 13.85
C GLY A 94 12.13 10.29 12.51
N SER A 95 12.08 10.97 11.35
CA SER A 95 12.59 10.38 10.10
C SER A 95 14.10 10.12 10.20
N ARG A 96 14.51 8.85 10.06
CA ARG A 96 15.94 8.45 10.02
C ARG A 96 16.65 9.25 8.93
N ARG A 97 17.75 9.95 9.27
CA ARG A 97 18.54 10.75 8.33
C ARG A 97 19.09 9.86 7.21
N ARG A 98 18.94 10.24 5.95
CA ARG A 98 19.34 9.44 4.78
C ARG A 98 20.64 9.92 4.16
N PHE A 99 21.31 9.02 3.46
CA PHE A 99 22.44 9.34 2.60
C PHE A 99 22.31 8.66 1.24
N VAL A 100 22.99 9.23 0.25
CA VAL A 100 23.20 8.61 -1.05
C VAL A 100 24.66 8.77 -1.47
N VAL A 101 25.17 7.79 -2.19
CA VAL A 101 26.39 7.90 -2.98
C VAL A 101 25.98 7.70 -4.43
N GLN A 102 26.15 8.71 -5.27
CA GLN A 102 25.89 8.62 -6.70
C GLN A 102 27.21 8.50 -7.46
N LYS A 103 27.27 7.60 -8.45
CA LYS A 103 28.39 7.50 -9.38
C LYS A 103 28.05 8.34 -10.60
N HIS A 104 28.86 9.36 -10.86
CA HIS A 104 28.60 10.37 -11.87
C HIS A 104 29.67 10.29 -12.97
N ALA A 105 29.28 9.81 -14.14
CA ALA A 105 30.09 9.83 -15.36
C ALA A 105 29.82 11.14 -16.12
N ALA A 106 30.36 12.23 -15.60
CA ALA A 106 30.46 13.52 -16.30
C ALA A 106 31.77 13.55 -17.13
N SER A 107 32.36 14.73 -17.34
CA SER A 107 33.68 14.85 -17.99
C SER A 107 34.75 13.95 -17.35
N HIS A 108 34.64 13.73 -16.04
CA HIS A 108 35.40 12.72 -15.30
C HIS A 108 34.47 11.91 -14.40
N LEU A 109 34.77 10.62 -14.26
CA LEU A 109 34.07 9.75 -13.33
C LEU A 109 34.38 10.16 -11.89
N HIS A 110 33.35 10.50 -11.13
CA HIS A 110 33.46 10.80 -9.70
C HIS A 110 32.27 10.23 -8.93
N TYR A 111 32.34 10.32 -7.60
CA TYR A 111 31.26 9.89 -6.71
C TYR A 111 30.72 11.08 -5.93
N ASP A 112 29.45 11.40 -6.10
CA ASP A 112 28.77 12.39 -5.28
C ASP A 112 28.27 11.75 -4.00
N PHE A 113 28.85 12.14 -2.87
CA PHE A 113 28.39 11.74 -1.55
C PHE A 113 27.47 12.80 -0.99
N ARG A 114 26.29 12.40 -0.49
CA ARG A 114 25.31 13.36 0.00
C ARG A 114 24.62 12.91 1.28
N LEU A 115 24.45 13.84 2.21
CA LEU A 115 23.82 13.64 3.51
C LEU A 115 22.59 14.53 3.68
N GLU A 116 21.46 13.93 4.04
CA GLU A 116 20.23 14.65 4.37
C GLU A 116 20.37 15.41 5.69
N THR A 117 20.36 16.73 5.63
CA THR A 117 20.51 17.64 6.78
C THR A 117 19.57 18.83 6.61
N HIS A 118 18.67 19.04 7.58
CA HIS A 118 17.73 20.17 7.60
C HIS A 118 17.02 20.41 6.24
N ASP A 119 16.30 19.39 5.77
CA ASP A 119 15.47 19.42 4.56
C ASP A 119 16.21 19.63 3.22
N VAL A 120 17.54 19.55 3.21
CA VAL A 120 18.39 19.58 2.02
C VAL A 120 19.47 18.48 2.06
N LEU A 121 20.16 18.27 0.94
CA LEU A 121 21.30 17.37 0.84
C LEU A 121 22.61 18.16 0.79
N LYS A 122 23.41 18.06 1.86
CA LYS A 122 24.81 18.48 1.85
C LYS A 122 25.61 17.52 0.99
N SER A 123 26.38 18.06 0.04
CA SER A 123 26.88 17.30 -1.10
C SER A 123 28.37 17.52 -1.33
N TRP A 124 29.09 16.44 -1.65
CA TRP A 124 30.52 16.45 -1.95
C TRP A 124 30.82 15.60 -3.18
N ALA A 125 31.56 16.16 -4.13
CA ALA A 125 32.14 15.39 -5.23
C ALA A 125 33.46 14.75 -4.78
N VAL A 126 33.54 13.42 -4.85
CA VAL A 126 34.67 12.60 -4.38
C VAL A 126 35.23 11.80 -5.57
N PRO A 127 36.28 12.29 -6.26
CA PRO A 127 36.75 11.69 -7.52
C PRO A 127 37.13 10.21 -7.40
N LYS A 128 37.79 9.84 -6.31
CA LYS A 128 38.28 8.46 -6.09
C LYS A 128 37.30 7.59 -5.28
N GLY A 129 36.06 8.06 -5.06
CA GLY A 129 35.06 7.36 -4.28
C GLY A 129 35.29 7.41 -2.77
N ILE A 130 34.35 6.82 -2.02
CA ILE A 130 34.39 6.79 -0.55
C ILE A 130 35.46 5.77 -0.09
N PRO A 131 36.35 6.13 0.85
CA PRO A 131 37.42 5.23 1.31
C PRO A 131 36.84 3.98 1.97
N LEU A 132 37.46 2.82 1.73
CA LEU A 132 36.97 1.53 2.22
C LEU A 132 37.94 0.90 3.24
N LYS A 133 39.24 1.20 3.15
CA LYS A 133 40.26 0.68 4.07
C LYS A 133 40.42 1.60 5.28
N LYS A 134 40.59 1.04 6.47
CA LYS A 134 40.80 1.82 7.70
C LYS A 134 42.01 2.75 7.54
N GLY A 135 41.85 4.02 7.92
CA GLY A 135 42.88 5.06 7.80
C GLY A 135 43.01 5.67 6.39
N GLU A 136 42.33 5.12 5.39
CA GLU A 136 42.32 5.69 4.05
C GLU A 136 41.55 7.03 4.04
N THR A 137 42.16 8.05 3.43
CA THR A 137 41.62 9.40 3.35
C THR A 137 41.39 9.79 1.89
N ARG A 138 40.23 10.38 1.61
CA ARG A 138 39.85 10.88 0.27
C ARG A 138 39.36 12.31 0.38
N THR A 139 39.73 13.14 -0.60
CA THR A 139 39.26 14.53 -0.68
C THR A 139 37.89 14.58 -1.35
N GLY A 140 36.94 15.25 -0.71
CA GLY A 140 35.64 15.63 -1.23
C GLY A 140 35.57 17.15 -1.43
N PHE A 141 35.06 17.58 -2.57
CA PHE A 141 34.84 18.99 -2.88
C PHE A 141 33.36 19.31 -2.63
N GLU A 142 33.09 20.25 -1.74
CA GLU A 142 31.71 20.65 -1.43
C GLU A 142 31.05 21.27 -2.67
N THR A 143 29.85 20.79 -3.00
CA THR A 143 29.01 21.31 -4.08
C THR A 143 27.76 21.95 -3.49
N GLU A 144 26.95 22.63 -4.31
CA GLU A 144 25.71 23.25 -3.83
C GLU A 144 24.76 22.25 -3.16
N ASP A 145 23.87 22.75 -2.31
CA ASP A 145 22.87 21.92 -1.65
C ASP A 145 21.86 21.39 -2.67
N HIS A 146 21.46 20.12 -2.55
CA HIS A 146 20.50 19.51 -3.46
C HIS A 146 19.16 19.25 -2.76
N PRO A 147 18.04 19.23 -3.50
CA PRO A 147 16.75 18.85 -2.94
C PRO A 147 16.79 17.41 -2.42
N VAL A 148 16.02 17.11 -1.38
CA VAL A 148 15.97 15.78 -0.77
C VAL A 148 15.55 14.69 -1.76
N ASP A 149 14.73 15.03 -2.75
CA ASP A 149 14.29 14.09 -3.80
C ASP A 149 15.46 13.63 -4.70
N TYR A 150 16.57 14.38 -4.73
CA TYR A 150 17.79 14.02 -5.44
C TYR A 150 18.44 12.74 -4.89
N LEU A 151 18.09 12.30 -3.66
CA LEU A 151 18.51 10.99 -3.12
C LEU A 151 18.18 9.81 -4.04
N GLN A 152 17.11 9.91 -4.81
CA GLN A 152 16.62 8.83 -5.68
C GLN A 152 16.87 9.12 -7.17
N PHE A 153 17.54 10.22 -7.51
CA PHE A 153 17.80 10.58 -8.90
C PHE A 153 18.86 9.66 -9.53
N GLU A 154 18.47 9.06 -10.65
CA GLU A 154 19.31 8.23 -11.53
C GLU A 154 18.88 8.52 -12.98
N GLY A 155 19.82 8.91 -13.84
CA GLY A 155 19.48 9.35 -15.19
C GLY A 155 20.65 10.00 -15.93
N ILE A 156 20.33 10.65 -17.07
CA ILE A 156 21.29 11.40 -17.87
C ILE A 156 21.00 12.88 -17.68
N ILE A 157 22.02 13.64 -17.27
CA ILE A 157 22.04 15.09 -17.34
C ILE A 157 22.54 15.45 -18.75
N PRO A 158 21.75 16.19 -19.56
CA PRO A 158 22.11 16.47 -20.96
C PRO A 158 23.49 17.12 -21.11
N GLU A 159 24.14 16.86 -22.24
CA GLU A 159 25.40 17.52 -22.58
C GLU A 159 25.19 19.04 -22.72
N GLY A 160 26.09 19.83 -22.13
CA GLY A 160 25.99 21.29 -22.05
C GLY A 160 25.21 21.82 -20.83
N GLU A 161 24.48 20.97 -20.10
CA GLU A 161 23.91 21.33 -18.80
C GLU A 161 24.97 21.22 -17.69
N TYR A 162 24.77 21.92 -16.58
CA TYR A 162 25.70 21.89 -15.45
C TYR A 162 25.77 20.49 -14.84
N GLY A 163 26.94 19.86 -14.92
CA GLY A 163 27.12 18.47 -14.50
C GLY A 163 26.61 17.46 -15.53
N GLY A 164 26.60 17.79 -16.82
CA GLY A 164 26.24 16.86 -17.91
C GLY A 164 26.98 15.53 -17.81
N GLY A 165 26.23 14.43 -17.90
CA GLY A 165 26.75 13.09 -17.64
C GLY A 165 25.70 12.09 -17.17
N THR A 166 26.11 10.83 -17.04
CA THR A 166 25.24 9.78 -16.50
C THR A 166 25.39 9.69 -14.98
N VAL A 167 24.28 9.75 -14.25
CA VAL A 167 24.22 9.64 -12.80
C VAL A 167 23.57 8.32 -12.40
N MET A 168 24.26 7.51 -11.61
CA MET A 168 23.73 6.26 -11.01
C MET A 168 23.69 6.38 -9.49
N VAL A 169 22.62 5.89 -8.86
CA VAL A 169 22.62 5.70 -7.39
C VAL A 169 23.49 4.49 -7.04
N TRP A 170 24.75 4.72 -6.67
CA TRP A 170 25.71 3.67 -6.34
C TRP A 170 25.44 3.06 -4.96
N ASP A 171 25.09 3.85 -3.95
CA ASP A 171 24.62 3.36 -2.66
C ASP A 171 23.57 4.29 -2.06
N ILE A 172 22.70 3.75 -1.22
CA ILE A 172 21.65 4.49 -0.53
C ILE A 172 21.32 3.84 0.81
N GLY A 173 21.07 4.64 1.83
CA GLY A 173 20.76 4.14 3.16
C GLY A 173 20.47 5.23 4.17
N THR A 174 20.60 4.88 5.45
CA THR A 174 20.47 5.83 6.57
C THR A 174 21.83 6.06 7.23
N TYR A 175 22.01 7.22 7.84
CA TYR A 175 23.19 7.51 8.63
C TYR A 175 22.84 8.03 10.01
N GLU A 176 23.74 7.80 10.96
CA GLU A 176 23.63 8.29 12.33
C GLU A 176 24.88 9.13 12.66
N PRO A 177 24.74 10.37 13.13
CA PRO A 177 25.87 11.13 13.64
C PRO A 177 26.35 10.48 14.95
N LEU A 178 27.63 10.18 15.05
CA LEU A 178 28.24 9.66 16.27
C LEU A 178 28.87 10.80 17.08
N GLU A 179 29.62 11.67 16.40
CA GLU A 179 30.34 12.77 17.03
C GLU A 179 30.49 13.97 16.10
N GLY A 180 30.66 15.15 16.68
CA GLY A 180 30.92 16.37 15.93
C GLY A 180 29.68 17.05 15.33
N ASN A 181 29.93 18.10 14.57
CA ASN A 181 28.91 18.91 13.92
C ASN A 181 29.46 19.39 12.57
N PHE A 182 28.68 19.18 11.50
CA PHE A 182 28.97 19.67 10.15
C PHE A 182 29.35 21.17 10.15
N TRP A 183 28.61 22.02 10.86
CA TRP A 183 28.87 23.46 10.90
C TRP A 183 30.22 23.81 11.53
N LYS A 184 30.68 22.98 12.48
CA LYS A 184 32.00 23.12 13.12
C LYS A 184 33.14 22.54 12.27
N GLY A 185 32.85 21.95 11.11
CA GLY A 185 33.87 21.41 10.20
C GLY A 185 34.36 20.01 10.55
N ALA A 186 33.71 19.30 11.46
CA ALA A 186 34.09 17.92 11.81
C ALA A 186 32.85 17.11 12.14
N LEU A 187 32.62 16.00 11.42
CA LEU A 187 31.44 15.14 11.59
C LEU A 187 31.83 13.67 11.43
N THR A 188 31.63 12.87 12.47
CA THR A 188 31.75 11.41 12.44
C THR A 188 30.36 10.79 12.31
N ILE A 189 30.19 9.90 11.35
CA ILE A 189 28.91 9.26 11.03
C ILE A 189 29.05 7.74 10.91
N PHE A 190 28.00 7.04 11.30
CA PHE A 190 27.79 5.63 10.98
C PHE A 190 26.88 5.50 9.76
N LEU A 191 27.37 4.91 8.66
CA LEU A 191 26.58 4.63 7.47
C LEU A 191 25.94 3.24 7.56
N SER A 192 24.64 3.17 7.30
CA SER A 192 23.86 1.94 7.12
C SER A 192 23.29 1.87 5.71
N GLY A 193 24.17 1.66 4.73
CA GLY A 193 23.86 1.53 3.31
C GLY A 193 23.64 0.10 2.84
N LYS A 194 23.30 -0.03 1.56
CA LYS A 194 23.29 -1.33 0.88
C LYS A 194 24.72 -1.82 0.64
N LYS A 195 25.65 -0.93 0.30
CA LYS A 195 27.07 -1.25 0.04
C LYS A 195 27.98 -0.85 1.19
N LEU A 196 27.87 0.38 1.67
CA LEU A 196 28.68 0.95 2.74
C LEU A 196 28.04 0.67 4.11
N LYS A 197 28.80 0.05 5.01
CA LYS A 197 28.40 -0.13 6.41
C LYS A 197 29.59 0.11 7.33
N GLY A 198 29.43 0.95 8.34
CA GLY A 198 30.48 1.29 9.30
C GLY A 198 30.67 2.79 9.51
N GLU A 199 31.83 3.17 10.04
CA GLU A 199 32.11 4.55 10.46
C GLU A 199 33.05 5.29 9.51
N TRP A 200 32.72 6.56 9.26
CA TRP A 200 33.49 7.53 8.51
C TRP A 200 33.51 8.88 9.22
N THR A 201 34.60 9.62 9.06
CA THR A 201 34.75 10.98 9.59
C THR A 201 35.01 11.96 8.44
N LEU A 202 34.24 13.04 8.42
CA LEU A 202 34.38 14.17 7.51
C LEU A 202 35.03 15.32 8.28
N ARG A 203 36.17 15.84 7.81
CA ARG A 203 36.83 17.01 8.37
C ARG A 203 37.06 18.06 7.30
N ARG A 204 36.66 19.30 7.57
CA ARG A 204 36.96 20.44 6.70
C ARG A 204 38.46 20.72 6.78
N ALA A 205 39.08 20.88 5.62
CA ALA A 205 40.47 21.29 5.48
C ALA A 205 40.51 22.75 5.02
N ASP A 206 41.55 23.47 5.43
CA ASP A 206 41.78 24.84 4.98
C ASP A 206 42.06 24.86 3.48
N SER A 207 41.49 25.83 2.77
CA SER A 207 41.66 26.00 1.32
C SER A 207 42.04 27.44 0.98
N GLU A 208 43.04 27.61 0.13
CA GLU A 208 43.49 28.92 -0.40
C GLU A 208 42.48 29.55 -1.37
N ASN A 209 41.55 28.75 -1.93
CA ASN A 209 40.47 29.21 -2.79
C ASN A 209 39.12 29.06 -2.07
N ASP A 210 38.18 29.92 -2.45
CA ASP A 210 36.83 30.16 -1.88
C ASP A 210 35.85 28.96 -1.89
N LYS A 211 36.34 27.72 -2.06
CA LYS A 211 35.54 26.48 -2.05
C LYS A 211 36.00 25.53 -0.95
N PRO A 212 35.16 25.27 0.08
CA PRO A 212 35.54 24.43 1.21
C PRO A 212 35.86 22.99 0.80
N ARG A 213 37.06 22.53 1.17
CA ARG A 213 37.52 21.15 0.94
C ARG A 213 37.27 20.30 2.17
N TRP A 214 36.87 19.05 1.96
CA TRP A 214 36.62 18.09 3.04
C TRP A 214 37.46 16.83 2.86
N LEU A 215 38.00 16.32 3.96
CA LEU A 215 38.66 15.03 4.05
C LEU A 215 37.67 14.02 4.59
N ILE A 216 37.39 12.99 3.79
CA ILE A 216 36.56 11.84 4.15
C ILE A 216 37.53 10.72 4.55
N ILE A 217 37.46 10.28 5.79
CA ILE A 217 38.39 9.32 6.41
C ILE A 217 37.60 8.09 6.83
N LYS A 218 38.07 6.89 6.48
CA LYS A 218 37.50 5.65 7.01
C LYS A 218 38.06 5.39 8.41
N THR A 219 37.27 5.69 9.46
CA THR A 219 37.72 5.65 10.86
C THR A 219 37.42 4.32 11.56
N GLY A 220 36.26 3.69 11.29
CA GLY A 220 35.99 2.32 11.74
C GLY A 220 36.83 1.27 10.99
N GLY A 221 36.73 -0.01 11.37
CA GLY A 221 37.39 -1.13 10.67
C GLY A 221 37.07 -1.20 9.17
N ASP A 222 37.84 -1.99 8.42
CA ASP A 222 37.71 -2.14 6.97
C ASP A 222 36.27 -2.41 6.55
N ALA A 223 35.79 -1.68 5.53
CA ALA A 223 34.49 -1.93 4.95
C ALA A 223 34.48 -3.30 4.28
N LYS A 224 33.33 -4.00 4.32
CA LYS A 224 33.17 -5.30 3.65
C LYS A 224 33.50 -5.16 2.17
N SER A 225 34.27 -6.11 1.63
CA SER A 225 34.61 -6.12 0.21
C SER A 225 33.34 -6.15 -0.66
N ILE A 226 33.27 -5.23 -1.62
CA ILE A 226 32.17 -5.12 -2.56
C ILE A 226 32.54 -5.97 -3.77
N SER A 227 31.71 -6.95 -4.14
CA SER A 227 31.98 -7.76 -5.33
C SER A 227 31.89 -6.91 -6.60
N LYS A 228 32.70 -7.25 -7.63
CA LYS A 228 32.70 -6.55 -8.93
C LYS A 228 31.31 -6.37 -9.52
N ARG A 229 30.43 -7.37 -9.34
CA ARG A 229 29.02 -7.32 -9.76
C ARG A 229 28.20 -6.28 -8.99
N ARG A 230 28.39 -6.17 -7.67
CA ARG A 230 27.66 -5.19 -6.85
C ARG A 230 28.19 -3.78 -7.06
N GLU A 231 29.47 -3.64 -7.35
CA GLU A 231 30.09 -2.35 -7.68
C GLU A 231 29.54 -1.77 -8.98
N SER A 232 29.30 -2.61 -9.99
CA SER A 232 28.88 -2.19 -11.33
C SER A 232 27.38 -1.91 -11.50
N VAL A 233 26.56 -2.16 -10.47
CA VAL A 233 25.10 -1.98 -10.53
C VAL A 233 24.57 -0.96 -9.52
N SER A 234 23.50 -0.27 -9.91
CA SER A 234 22.74 0.66 -9.07
C SER A 234 22.19 -0.03 -7.83
N ALA A 235 22.33 0.63 -6.68
CA ALA A 235 21.69 0.22 -5.44
C ALA A 235 20.16 0.43 -5.47
N LEU A 236 19.66 1.30 -6.34
CA LEU A 236 18.24 1.60 -6.49
C LEU A 236 17.57 0.64 -7.49
N THR A 237 18.10 0.56 -8.72
CA THR A 237 17.45 -0.11 -9.86
C THR A 237 18.10 -1.42 -10.27
N GLY A 238 19.33 -1.70 -9.82
CA GLY A 238 20.14 -2.84 -10.27
C GLY A 238 20.68 -2.72 -11.71
N ARG A 239 20.54 -1.57 -12.37
CA ARG A 239 21.08 -1.30 -13.72
C ARG A 239 22.57 -0.99 -13.67
N THR A 240 23.28 -1.22 -14.78
CA THR A 240 24.68 -0.80 -14.98
C THR A 240 24.75 0.63 -15.50
N MET A 241 25.92 1.29 -15.42
CA MET A 241 26.11 2.66 -15.91
C MET A 241 25.73 2.75 -17.39
N ASP A 242 26.19 1.82 -18.21
CA ASP A 242 25.90 1.79 -19.65
C ASP A 242 24.40 1.65 -19.95
N LYS A 243 23.65 0.94 -19.09
CA LYS A 243 22.19 0.81 -19.25
C LYS A 243 21.44 2.09 -18.89
N ILE A 244 22.01 2.93 -18.03
CA ILE A 244 21.47 4.24 -17.67
C ILE A 244 21.88 5.25 -18.74
N ALA A 245 23.14 5.20 -19.20
CA ALA A 245 23.72 6.06 -20.24
C ALA A 245 23.12 5.84 -21.64
N ALA A 246 22.67 4.62 -21.95
CA ALA A 246 22.01 4.29 -23.23
C ALA A 246 20.61 4.92 -23.37
N GLY A 247 20.29 5.98 -22.62
CA GLY A 247 19.12 6.81 -22.83
C GLY A 247 17.79 6.10 -22.66
N ARG A 248 17.74 4.95 -21.97
CA ARG A 248 16.47 4.33 -21.56
C ARG A 248 15.91 5.04 -20.35
N SER A 249 15.68 6.33 -20.53
CA SER A 249 14.76 7.13 -19.73
C SER A 249 13.42 6.38 -19.73
N ALA A 250 12.89 6.13 -18.53
CA ALA A 250 11.47 5.87 -18.43
C ALA A 250 10.73 7.07 -19.04
N VAL A 251 9.68 6.79 -19.82
CA VAL A 251 8.88 7.72 -20.65
C VAL A 251 9.32 7.81 -22.12
N TRP A 252 8.73 6.87 -22.85
CA TRP A 252 8.52 6.84 -24.29
C TRP A 252 7.73 8.08 -24.78
N ARG A 253 8.21 8.73 -25.85
CA ARG A 253 7.33 9.35 -26.86
C ARG A 253 7.97 9.27 -28.25
N ASN A 254 7.33 8.50 -29.11
CA ASN A 254 7.67 8.27 -30.51
C ASN A 254 7.75 9.57 -31.36
N LYS A 255 8.68 9.59 -32.33
CA LYS A 255 8.32 9.73 -33.75
C LYS A 255 9.29 8.92 -34.64
N ARG A 256 8.65 8.23 -35.58
CA ARG A 256 9.11 7.22 -36.55
C ARG A 256 10.35 7.59 -37.36
N GLY A 257 11.10 6.57 -37.76
CA GLY A 257 11.77 6.54 -39.06
C GLY A 257 12.93 5.55 -39.14
N ALA A 258 12.68 4.44 -39.83
CA ALA A 258 13.62 3.56 -40.55
C ALA A 258 13.69 2.12 -40.04
N ALA A 259 13.45 1.23 -40.99
CA ALA A 259 13.32 -0.20 -40.88
C ALA A 259 14.59 -0.88 -40.39
N GLN A 260 14.44 -1.89 -39.52
CA GLN A 260 15.26 -3.11 -39.63
C GLN A 260 14.61 -4.28 -38.91
N GLU A 261 14.79 -5.44 -39.52
CA GLU A 261 13.98 -6.65 -39.40
C GLU A 261 14.10 -7.39 -38.07
N ASN A 262 12.94 -7.87 -37.61
CA ASN A 262 12.68 -9.12 -36.90
C ASN A 262 13.88 -9.90 -36.31
N LYS A 263 14.15 -9.66 -35.03
CA LYS A 263 14.45 -10.74 -34.06
C LYS A 263 13.66 -10.50 -32.78
N ALA A 264 12.57 -11.26 -32.62
CA ALA A 264 11.76 -11.29 -31.41
C ALA A 264 12.62 -11.67 -30.20
N THR A 265 13.08 -10.68 -29.44
CA THR A 265 13.50 -10.89 -28.05
C THR A 265 12.28 -11.39 -27.29
N ARG A 266 12.23 -12.71 -27.01
CA ARG A 266 11.22 -13.33 -26.15
C ARG A 266 11.13 -12.54 -24.84
N VAL A 267 10.09 -11.72 -24.70
CA VAL A 267 9.79 -11.02 -23.45
C VAL A 267 9.50 -12.09 -22.40
N LYS A 268 10.08 -11.94 -21.21
CA LYS A 268 10.01 -12.95 -20.16
C LYS A 268 8.57 -13.11 -19.68
N GLU A 269 8.11 -14.35 -19.57
CA GLU A 269 6.75 -14.67 -19.12
C GLU A 269 6.43 -13.97 -17.77
N PRO A 270 5.27 -13.29 -17.66
CA PRO A 270 4.85 -12.67 -16.42
C PRO A 270 4.65 -13.70 -15.30
N LYS A 271 5.14 -13.36 -14.11
CA LYS A 271 4.98 -14.20 -12.92
C LYS A 271 3.91 -13.64 -12.01
N TYR A 272 3.23 -14.52 -11.29
CA TYR A 272 2.23 -14.14 -10.32
C TYR A 272 2.81 -13.18 -9.27
N VAL A 273 2.04 -12.14 -8.94
CA VAL A 273 2.37 -11.16 -7.90
C VAL A 273 1.25 -11.22 -6.88
N LYS A 274 1.54 -11.33 -5.59
CA LYS A 274 0.48 -11.31 -4.56
C LYS A 274 -0.25 -9.96 -4.59
N PRO A 275 -1.59 -9.92 -4.73
CA PRO A 275 -2.31 -8.65 -4.78
C PRO A 275 -2.21 -7.82 -3.49
N MET A 276 -2.23 -6.50 -3.64
CA MET A 276 -2.22 -5.51 -2.56
C MET A 276 -3.60 -5.40 -1.88
N LYS A 277 -3.66 -5.36 -0.54
CA LYS A 277 -4.93 -5.38 0.21
C LYS A 277 -5.26 -3.98 0.78
N ALA A 278 -6.54 -3.59 0.72
CA ALA A 278 -7.04 -2.33 1.28
C ALA A 278 -7.36 -2.45 2.78
N THR A 279 -7.32 -1.34 3.51
CA THR A 279 -7.75 -1.24 4.93
C THR A 279 -9.22 -0.81 5.02
N THR A 280 -10.03 -1.44 5.87
CA THR A 280 -11.43 -1.03 6.08
C THR A 280 -11.49 0.29 6.83
N VAL A 281 -12.39 1.18 6.40
CA VAL A 281 -12.67 2.45 7.08
C VAL A 281 -14.17 2.70 7.19
N THR A 282 -14.53 3.44 8.23
CA THR A 282 -15.89 3.83 8.59
C THR A 282 -16.32 5.13 7.91
N GLU A 283 -15.34 5.92 7.45
CA GLU A 283 -15.53 7.17 6.73
C GLU A 283 -14.53 7.23 5.57
N LEU A 284 -14.95 7.81 4.44
CA LEU A 284 -14.06 8.07 3.32
C LEU A 284 -13.10 9.22 3.68
N PRO A 285 -11.79 9.11 3.36
CA PRO A 285 -10.88 10.22 3.54
C PRO A 285 -11.30 11.39 2.66
N ILE A 286 -10.96 12.62 3.04
CA ILE A 286 -11.21 13.84 2.25
C ILE A 286 -9.85 14.40 1.80
N GLY A 287 -9.73 14.73 0.52
CA GLY A 287 -8.54 15.41 -0.02
C GLY A 287 -8.30 15.08 -1.49
N GLY A 288 -7.72 16.04 -2.24
CA GLY A 288 -7.46 15.90 -3.68
C GLY A 288 -6.36 14.88 -4.02
N GLU A 289 -5.66 14.37 -3.02
CA GLU A 289 -4.67 13.32 -3.16
C GLU A 289 -5.27 11.90 -3.12
N TRP A 290 -6.59 11.78 -2.97
CA TRP A 290 -7.32 10.53 -3.06
C TRP A 290 -8.05 10.41 -4.39
N ILE A 291 -7.94 9.24 -5.00
CA ILE A 291 -8.76 8.77 -6.11
C ILE A 291 -9.85 7.89 -5.50
N TYR A 292 -11.11 8.13 -5.86
CA TYR A 292 -12.22 7.28 -5.46
C TYR A 292 -12.64 6.41 -6.64
N GLU A 293 -12.87 5.13 -6.38
CA GLU A 293 -13.37 4.16 -7.36
C GLU A 293 -14.53 3.39 -6.76
N ILE A 294 -15.40 2.83 -7.62
CA ILE A 294 -16.44 1.90 -7.18
C ILE A 294 -15.78 0.67 -6.55
N LYS A 295 -16.27 0.25 -5.39
CA LYS A 295 -15.97 -1.07 -4.87
C LYS A 295 -16.84 -2.09 -5.59
N TRP A 296 -16.24 -2.80 -6.54
CA TRP A 296 -16.90 -3.90 -7.24
C TRP A 296 -17.01 -5.14 -6.34
N ASP A 297 -18.15 -5.83 -6.46
CA ASP A 297 -18.41 -7.10 -5.77
C ASP A 297 -18.26 -8.26 -6.76
N GLY A 298 -17.18 -9.01 -6.63
CA GLY A 298 -16.80 -10.02 -7.62
C GLY A 298 -15.67 -10.94 -7.17
N TYR A 299 -14.98 -11.50 -8.17
CA TYR A 299 -13.74 -12.25 -7.94
C TYR A 299 -12.53 -11.40 -8.33
N ARG A 300 -11.75 -10.99 -7.32
CA ARG A 300 -10.46 -10.36 -7.57
C ARG A 300 -9.52 -11.31 -8.28
N SER A 301 -9.04 -10.90 -9.45
CA SER A 301 -8.18 -11.73 -10.28
C SER A 301 -7.08 -10.91 -10.94
N LEU A 302 -5.85 -11.43 -10.91
CA LEU A 302 -4.79 -10.95 -11.77
C LEU A 302 -4.89 -11.58 -13.15
N ALA A 303 -4.83 -10.75 -14.17
CA ALA A 303 -4.71 -11.18 -15.56
C ALA A 303 -3.26 -11.07 -16.02
N LEU A 304 -2.65 -12.21 -16.36
CA LEU A 304 -1.29 -12.30 -16.87
C LEU A 304 -1.36 -12.59 -18.36
N LYS A 305 -1.02 -11.61 -19.21
CA LYS A 305 -0.95 -11.77 -20.67
C LYS A 305 0.48 -12.02 -21.13
N HIS A 306 0.66 -12.96 -22.04
CA HIS A 306 1.93 -13.27 -22.70
C HIS A 306 1.67 -13.77 -24.13
N GLY A 307 1.87 -12.89 -25.11
CA GLY A 307 1.48 -13.13 -26.50
C GLY A 307 -0.02 -13.43 -26.56
N ASP A 308 -0.36 -14.55 -27.19
CA ASP A 308 -1.75 -15.02 -27.35
C ASP A 308 -2.28 -15.78 -26.12
N SER A 309 -1.49 -15.90 -25.05
CA SER A 309 -1.89 -16.57 -23.82
C SER A 309 -2.30 -15.57 -22.74
N VAL A 310 -3.45 -15.84 -22.10
CA VAL A 310 -3.91 -15.11 -20.91
C VAL A 310 -4.18 -16.11 -19.80
N ARG A 311 -3.65 -15.83 -18.60
CA ARG A 311 -3.94 -16.58 -17.38
C ARG A 311 -4.66 -15.68 -16.37
N LEU A 312 -5.79 -16.15 -15.86
CA LEU A 312 -6.51 -15.53 -14.75
C LEU A 312 -6.15 -16.24 -13.45
N LEU A 313 -5.58 -15.52 -12.51
CA LEU A 313 -5.18 -16.06 -11.20
C LEU A 313 -5.93 -15.32 -10.09
N SER A 314 -6.52 -16.06 -9.15
CA SER A 314 -7.16 -15.48 -7.97
C SER A 314 -6.13 -14.89 -6.98
N LEU A 315 -6.61 -14.27 -5.90
CA LEU A 315 -5.78 -13.82 -4.76
C LEU A 315 -4.87 -14.93 -4.17
N LYS A 316 -5.26 -16.20 -4.30
CA LYS A 316 -4.51 -17.37 -3.82
C LYS A 316 -3.82 -18.14 -4.94
N GLU A 317 -3.63 -17.53 -6.11
CA GLU A 317 -2.98 -18.17 -7.27
C GLU A 317 -3.76 -19.36 -7.87
N LYS A 318 -5.02 -19.59 -7.44
CA LYS A 318 -5.91 -20.53 -8.12
C LYS A 318 -6.17 -20.05 -9.56
N ASN A 319 -6.00 -20.96 -10.52
CA ASN A 319 -6.26 -20.70 -11.92
C ASN A 319 -7.78 -20.63 -12.18
N LEU A 320 -8.23 -19.49 -12.71
CA LEU A 320 -9.63 -19.20 -13.06
C LEU A 320 -9.83 -19.13 -14.59
N THR A 321 -8.80 -19.44 -15.39
CA THR A 321 -8.79 -19.22 -16.85
C THR A 321 -9.91 -20.00 -17.55
N SER A 322 -10.07 -21.28 -17.22
CA SER A 322 -11.13 -22.14 -17.78
C SER A 322 -12.53 -21.83 -17.24
N ASP A 323 -12.64 -20.97 -16.22
CA ASP A 323 -13.91 -20.61 -15.62
C ASP A 323 -14.55 -19.38 -16.28
N PHE A 324 -13.77 -18.59 -17.03
CA PHE A 324 -14.14 -17.27 -17.53
C PHE A 324 -13.61 -17.00 -18.95
N HIS A 325 -14.05 -17.78 -19.93
CA HIS A 325 -13.56 -17.73 -21.31
C HIS A 325 -13.77 -16.36 -21.98
N ASP A 326 -14.94 -15.73 -21.80
CA ASP A 326 -15.22 -14.42 -22.38
C ASP A 326 -14.30 -13.32 -21.83
N VAL A 327 -13.93 -13.43 -20.55
CA VAL A 327 -12.99 -12.52 -19.90
C VAL A 327 -11.57 -12.73 -20.45
N VAL A 328 -11.17 -13.99 -20.65
CA VAL A 328 -9.88 -14.34 -21.26
C VAL A 328 -9.77 -13.77 -22.67
N ALA A 329 -10.83 -13.90 -23.49
CA ALA A 329 -10.89 -13.30 -24.82
C ALA A 329 -10.78 -11.77 -24.78
N ALA A 330 -11.53 -11.11 -23.89
CA ALA A 330 -11.42 -9.65 -23.73
C ALA A 330 -10.00 -9.18 -23.34
N LEU A 331 -9.34 -9.93 -22.46
CA LEU A 331 -7.98 -9.66 -22.00
C LEU A 331 -6.92 -10.02 -23.04
N HIS A 332 -7.20 -10.94 -23.94
CA HIS A 332 -6.32 -11.28 -25.06
C HIS A 332 -6.16 -10.08 -26.01
N ASP A 333 -7.23 -9.31 -26.22
CA ASP A 333 -7.26 -8.22 -27.20
C ASP A 333 -6.64 -6.91 -26.70
N ILE A 334 -6.12 -6.86 -25.46
CA ILE A 334 -5.42 -5.66 -24.97
C ILE A 334 -4.15 -5.39 -25.79
N ARG A 335 -3.83 -4.11 -25.96
CA ARG A 335 -2.74 -3.60 -26.80
C ARG A 335 -1.39 -3.71 -26.10
N ALA A 336 -1.02 -4.93 -25.75
CA ALA A 336 0.26 -5.27 -25.12
C ALA A 336 0.60 -6.74 -25.41
N ASP A 337 1.84 -7.07 -25.71
CA ASP A 337 2.30 -8.45 -25.84
C ASP A 337 2.42 -9.09 -24.45
N THR A 338 2.93 -8.37 -23.47
CA THR A 338 3.01 -8.85 -22.08
C THR A 338 2.49 -7.84 -21.06
N ALA A 339 1.64 -8.29 -20.15
CA ALA A 339 1.10 -7.43 -19.09
C ALA A 339 0.65 -8.21 -17.85
N ILE A 340 0.63 -7.53 -16.70
CA ILE A 340 -0.06 -8.00 -15.49
C ILE A 340 -1.05 -6.92 -15.03
N LEU A 341 -2.34 -7.21 -15.13
CA LEU A 341 -3.42 -6.32 -14.69
C LEU A 341 -3.99 -6.82 -13.37
N ASP A 342 -4.37 -5.89 -12.48
CA ASP A 342 -5.14 -6.16 -11.26
C ASP A 342 -6.56 -5.62 -11.45
N GLY A 343 -7.54 -6.47 -11.16
CA GLY A 343 -8.93 -6.21 -11.51
C GLY A 343 -9.91 -7.15 -10.81
N GLU A 344 -11.18 -6.90 -11.09
CA GLU A 344 -12.30 -7.65 -10.53
C GLU A 344 -13.13 -8.26 -11.67
N ILE A 345 -13.40 -9.56 -11.61
CA ILE A 345 -14.39 -10.22 -12.49
C ILE A 345 -15.76 -10.01 -11.88
N VAL A 346 -16.68 -9.39 -12.64
CA VAL A 346 -17.99 -8.97 -12.15
C VAL A 346 -19.07 -9.43 -13.13
N ALA A 347 -20.21 -9.91 -12.61
CA ALA A 347 -21.41 -10.11 -13.42
C ALA A 347 -22.28 -8.85 -13.32
N ILE A 348 -22.62 -8.24 -14.45
CA ILE A 348 -23.45 -7.04 -14.55
C ILE A 348 -24.69 -7.28 -15.40
N ASP A 349 -25.80 -6.63 -15.06
CA ASP A 349 -27.01 -6.61 -15.88
C ASP A 349 -26.93 -5.58 -17.01
N ALA A 350 -28.00 -5.46 -17.82
CA ALA A 350 -28.10 -4.49 -18.91
C ALA A 350 -28.01 -3.02 -18.44
N GLN A 351 -28.28 -2.74 -17.17
CA GLN A 351 -28.18 -1.43 -16.54
C GLN A 351 -26.82 -1.22 -15.83
N GLY A 352 -25.91 -2.21 -15.91
CA GLY A 352 -24.58 -2.14 -15.32
C GLY A 352 -24.53 -2.46 -13.82
N ARG A 353 -25.61 -2.95 -13.21
CA ARG A 353 -25.64 -3.28 -11.78
C ARG A 353 -24.95 -4.61 -11.51
N PRO A 354 -24.01 -4.68 -10.55
CA PRO A 354 -23.28 -5.90 -10.25
C PRO A 354 -24.13 -6.89 -9.42
N SER A 355 -23.92 -8.20 -9.62
CA SER A 355 -24.47 -9.24 -8.76
C SER A 355 -23.48 -10.38 -8.53
N PHE A 356 -22.99 -10.51 -7.29
CA PHE A 356 -22.13 -11.61 -6.89
C PHE A 356 -22.86 -12.96 -6.94
N GLN A 357 -24.13 -12.99 -6.56
CA GLN A 357 -24.94 -14.21 -6.59
C GLN A 357 -25.07 -14.77 -8.01
N VAL A 358 -25.23 -13.91 -9.02
CA VAL A 358 -25.24 -14.33 -10.43
C VAL A 358 -23.86 -14.80 -10.86
N LEU A 359 -22.79 -14.09 -10.51
CA LEU A 359 -21.42 -14.48 -10.82
C LEU A 359 -21.07 -15.88 -10.29
N GLN A 360 -21.52 -16.21 -9.08
CA GLN A 360 -21.34 -17.53 -8.50
C GLN A 360 -22.12 -18.63 -9.23
N ASN A 361 -23.30 -18.29 -9.75
CA ASN A 361 -24.20 -19.19 -10.46
C ASN A 361 -24.07 -19.06 -11.99
N ARG A 362 -22.92 -18.58 -12.48
CA ARG A 362 -22.67 -18.30 -13.91
C ARG A 362 -22.97 -19.44 -14.87
N LYS A 363 -22.89 -20.71 -14.41
CA LYS A 363 -23.23 -21.88 -15.24
C LYS A 363 -24.71 -21.94 -15.65
N SER A 364 -25.55 -21.14 -15.01
CA SER A 364 -26.98 -21.01 -15.29
C SER A 364 -27.35 -19.58 -15.70
N LEU A 365 -26.39 -18.83 -16.27
CA LEU A 365 -26.61 -17.47 -16.75
C LEU A 365 -27.79 -17.42 -17.74
N GLY A 366 -28.86 -16.72 -17.34
CA GLY A 366 -29.98 -16.39 -18.23
C GLY A 366 -29.61 -15.25 -19.20
N ARG A 367 -30.49 -14.99 -20.16
CA ARG A 367 -30.35 -13.85 -21.09
C ARG A 367 -30.31 -12.53 -20.29
N GLY A 368 -29.34 -11.64 -20.59
CA GLY A 368 -29.30 -10.27 -20.07
C GLY A 368 -28.20 -9.95 -19.03
N TRP A 369 -27.33 -10.90 -18.71
CA TRP A 369 -26.18 -10.69 -17.81
C TRP A 369 -24.87 -10.89 -18.57
N ASN A 370 -23.88 -10.03 -18.28
CA ASN A 370 -22.55 -10.09 -18.87
C ASN A 370 -21.50 -10.25 -17.77
N ILE A 371 -20.55 -11.17 -17.97
CA ILE A 371 -19.35 -11.25 -17.12
C ILE A 371 -18.27 -10.39 -17.75
N VAL A 372 -17.77 -9.42 -16.99
CA VAL A 372 -16.75 -8.47 -17.45
C VAL A 372 -15.59 -8.41 -16.46
N TYR A 373 -14.44 -7.92 -16.93
CA TYR A 373 -13.27 -7.65 -16.10
C TYR A 373 -13.10 -6.15 -15.93
N TYR A 374 -13.26 -5.66 -14.70
CA TYR A 374 -12.94 -4.29 -14.33
C TYR A 374 -11.48 -4.19 -13.89
N ALA A 375 -10.61 -3.73 -14.79
CA ALA A 375 -9.22 -3.45 -14.50
C ALA A 375 -9.10 -2.14 -13.72
N PHE A 376 -8.40 -2.17 -12.58
CA PHE A 376 -8.21 -0.99 -11.73
C PHE A 376 -6.74 -0.64 -11.45
N ASP A 377 -5.78 -1.51 -11.82
CA ASP A 377 -4.35 -1.23 -11.74
C ASP A 377 -3.54 -2.02 -12.79
N LEU A 378 -2.32 -1.56 -13.07
CA LEU A 378 -1.36 -2.20 -13.98
C LEU A 378 -0.02 -2.41 -13.27
N ILE A 379 0.38 -3.66 -13.11
CA ILE A 379 1.53 -4.08 -12.29
C ILE A 379 2.79 -4.20 -13.15
N GLN A 380 2.66 -4.72 -14.36
CA GLN A 380 3.75 -4.95 -15.32
C GLN A 380 3.24 -4.71 -16.74
N LEU A 381 4.09 -4.16 -17.60
CA LEU A 381 3.82 -3.93 -19.03
C LEU A 381 5.11 -4.11 -19.83
N GLU A 382 5.11 -4.93 -20.89
CA GLU A 382 6.27 -5.18 -21.76
C GLU A 382 7.57 -5.53 -21.02
N GLY A 383 7.44 -6.33 -19.96
CA GLY A 383 8.55 -6.70 -19.08
C GLY A 383 8.95 -5.64 -18.05
N ASP A 384 8.44 -4.42 -18.14
CA ASP A 384 8.69 -3.34 -17.18
C ASP A 384 7.82 -3.50 -15.93
N ASN A 385 8.47 -3.48 -14.76
CA ASN A 385 7.79 -3.54 -13.47
C ASN A 385 7.33 -2.13 -13.06
N LEU A 386 6.02 -1.90 -13.06
CA LEU A 386 5.43 -0.59 -12.80
C LEU A 386 5.13 -0.33 -11.32
N ARG A 387 5.37 -1.30 -10.43
CA ARG A 387 4.93 -1.22 -9.02
C ARG A 387 5.50 -0.03 -8.24
N SER A 388 6.66 0.49 -8.61
CA SER A 388 7.27 1.66 -7.97
C SER A 388 6.66 2.98 -8.45
N LEU A 389 5.98 3.01 -9.60
CA LEU A 389 5.36 4.22 -10.14
C LEU A 389 4.16 4.64 -9.28
N PRO A 390 3.85 5.95 -9.24
CA PRO A 390 2.59 6.47 -8.71
C PRO A 390 1.35 5.79 -9.32
N LEU A 391 0.26 5.65 -8.54
CA LEU A 391 -0.98 5.00 -8.99
C LEU A 391 -1.56 5.68 -10.24
N HIS A 392 -1.58 7.01 -10.28
CA HIS A 392 -2.14 7.74 -11.42
C HIS A 392 -1.39 7.46 -12.74
N GLU A 393 -0.06 7.29 -12.70
CA GLU A 393 0.72 6.91 -13.88
C GLU A 393 0.41 5.49 -14.34
N ARG A 394 0.26 4.54 -13.40
CA ARG A 394 -0.12 3.15 -13.73
C ARG A 394 -1.51 3.10 -14.35
N LYS A 395 -2.45 3.87 -13.83
CA LYS A 395 -3.83 3.98 -14.37
C LYS A 395 -3.86 4.64 -15.74
N ALA A 396 -3.02 5.65 -16.01
CA ALA A 396 -2.90 6.25 -17.33
C ALA A 396 -2.45 5.22 -18.37
N LYS A 397 -1.38 4.46 -18.07
CA LYS A 397 -0.91 3.36 -18.93
C LYS A 397 -1.95 2.25 -19.10
N LEU A 398 -2.65 1.90 -18.02
CA LEU A 398 -3.75 0.93 -18.08
C LEU A 398 -4.81 1.34 -19.09
N LYS A 399 -5.24 2.62 -19.03
CA LYS A 399 -6.27 3.17 -19.92
C LYS A 399 -5.87 3.09 -21.39
N GLU A 400 -4.60 3.31 -21.70
CA GLU A 400 -4.06 3.20 -23.06
C GLU A 400 -4.13 1.78 -23.61
N ILE A 401 -3.71 0.78 -22.84
CA ILE A 401 -3.60 -0.61 -23.33
C ILE A 401 -4.96 -1.31 -23.45
N ILE A 402 -5.96 -0.92 -22.65
CA ILE A 402 -7.32 -1.49 -22.72
C ILE A 402 -8.24 -0.71 -23.67
N ALA A 403 -7.76 0.39 -24.27
CA ALA A 403 -8.57 1.21 -25.14
C ALA A 403 -9.10 0.40 -26.34
N GLY A 404 -10.42 0.38 -26.51
CA GLY A 404 -11.08 -0.32 -27.63
C GLY A 404 -11.27 -1.83 -27.42
N THR A 405 -10.99 -2.36 -26.22
CA THR A 405 -11.29 -3.77 -25.89
C THR A 405 -12.55 -3.90 -25.04
N ALA A 406 -12.98 -5.14 -24.79
CA ALA A 406 -14.09 -5.44 -23.88
C ALA A 406 -13.73 -5.34 -22.39
N VAL A 407 -12.44 -5.15 -22.05
CA VAL A 407 -11.99 -4.92 -20.67
C VAL A 407 -12.50 -3.57 -20.18
N ARG A 408 -13.11 -3.54 -19.00
CA ARG A 408 -13.66 -2.31 -18.43
C ARG A 408 -12.62 -1.61 -17.56
N TYR A 409 -12.55 -0.29 -17.67
CA TYR A 409 -11.73 0.55 -16.81
C TYR A 409 -12.49 0.90 -15.53
N SER A 410 -11.89 0.67 -14.36
CA SER A 410 -12.40 1.21 -13.10
C SER A 410 -12.08 2.70 -13.01
N ALA A 411 -13.06 3.52 -13.42
CA ALA A 411 -12.93 4.96 -13.52
C ALA A 411 -12.84 5.66 -12.16
N GLU A 412 -12.16 6.80 -12.16
CA GLU A 412 -12.11 7.70 -11.01
C GLU A 412 -13.46 8.44 -10.89
N LEU A 413 -14.00 8.53 -9.69
CA LEU A 413 -15.26 9.22 -9.43
C LEU A 413 -14.97 10.67 -9.03
N GLU A 414 -15.42 11.62 -9.86
CA GLU A 414 -15.23 13.05 -9.67
C GLU A 414 -16.36 13.65 -8.80
N ALA A 415 -16.32 13.40 -7.50
CA ALA A 415 -17.24 14.04 -6.56
C ALA A 415 -16.67 14.08 -5.13
N SER A 416 -17.27 14.91 -4.28
CA SER A 416 -16.96 14.91 -2.85
C SER A 416 -17.31 13.56 -2.21
N ALA A 417 -16.58 13.18 -1.17
CA ALA A 417 -16.82 11.91 -0.46
C ALA A 417 -18.29 11.72 -0.02
N GLY A 418 -18.95 12.79 0.44
CA GLY A 418 -20.37 12.74 0.81
C GLY A 418 -21.31 12.47 -0.37
N ALA A 419 -21.13 13.17 -1.49
CA ALA A 419 -21.95 12.96 -2.69
C ALA A 419 -21.73 11.57 -3.31
N LEU A 420 -20.52 11.03 -3.21
CA LEU A 420 -20.20 9.66 -3.65
C LEU A 420 -20.97 8.61 -2.84
N ILE A 421 -21.02 8.76 -1.52
CA ILE A 421 -21.76 7.83 -0.64
C ILE A 421 -23.23 7.77 -1.05
N GLU A 422 -23.88 8.91 -1.21
CA GLU A 422 -25.29 8.96 -1.64
C GLU A 422 -25.50 8.34 -3.03
N THR A 423 -24.61 8.65 -3.98
CA THR A 423 -24.73 8.16 -5.36
C THR A 423 -24.56 6.66 -5.44
N VAL A 424 -23.54 6.11 -4.79
CA VAL A 424 -23.25 4.68 -4.74
C VAL A 424 -24.36 3.94 -4.00
N GLN A 425 -24.97 4.56 -2.98
CA GLN A 425 -26.13 4.01 -2.28
C GLN A 425 -27.38 3.96 -3.17
N ARG A 426 -27.70 5.04 -3.89
CA ARG A 426 -28.84 5.05 -4.83
C ARG A 426 -28.66 4.06 -5.97
N ALA A 427 -27.42 3.84 -6.41
CA ALA A 427 -27.07 2.86 -7.44
C ALA A 427 -27.07 1.40 -6.94
N GLY A 428 -27.22 1.16 -5.63
CA GLY A 428 -27.19 -0.18 -5.06
C GLY A 428 -25.82 -0.86 -5.13
N LEU A 429 -24.74 -0.08 -5.19
CA LEU A 429 -23.37 -0.58 -5.29
C LEU A 429 -22.79 -0.88 -3.89
N GLU A 430 -21.78 -1.75 -3.81
CA GLU A 430 -21.25 -2.26 -2.53
C GLU A 430 -20.60 -1.16 -1.68
N GLY A 431 -19.91 -0.22 -2.33
CA GLY A 431 -19.19 0.85 -1.65
C GLY A 431 -18.16 1.54 -2.54
N VAL A 432 -17.14 2.11 -1.89
CA VAL A 432 -16.09 2.92 -2.53
C VAL A 432 -14.72 2.47 -2.07
N ILE A 433 -13.76 2.43 -2.98
CA ILE A 433 -12.33 2.30 -2.67
C ILE A 433 -11.67 3.67 -2.84
N ALA A 434 -11.06 4.18 -1.78
CA ALA A 434 -10.22 5.38 -1.84
C ALA A 434 -8.75 4.95 -1.95
N LYS A 435 -8.04 5.45 -2.95
CA LYS A 435 -6.62 5.14 -3.19
C LYS A 435 -5.80 6.42 -3.25
N ARG A 436 -4.66 6.48 -2.56
CA ARG A 436 -3.71 7.61 -2.66
C ARG A 436 -3.16 7.68 -4.09
N ARG A 437 -3.32 8.85 -4.72
CA ARG A 437 -2.92 9.16 -6.11
C ARG A 437 -1.45 8.82 -6.41
N ASP A 438 -0.59 9.02 -5.42
CA ASP A 438 0.87 8.87 -5.56
C ASP A 438 1.41 7.58 -4.93
N SER A 439 0.53 6.64 -4.59
CA SER A 439 0.96 5.42 -3.89
C SER A 439 1.57 4.36 -4.83
N PRO A 440 2.73 3.78 -4.46
CA PRO A 440 3.27 2.61 -5.16
C PRO A 440 2.46 1.36 -4.84
N TYR A 441 2.54 0.35 -5.70
CA TYR A 441 1.90 -0.94 -5.51
C TYR A 441 2.72 -1.84 -4.56
N ARG A 442 2.20 -2.13 -3.37
CA ARG A 442 2.84 -2.99 -2.36
C ARG A 442 2.23 -4.40 -2.38
N ALA A 443 2.85 -5.28 -3.14
CA ALA A 443 2.41 -6.66 -3.31
C ALA A 443 2.23 -7.40 -1.96
N GLY A 444 1.11 -8.13 -1.83
CA GLY A 444 0.78 -8.99 -0.69
C GLY A 444 0.54 -8.27 0.64
N THR A 445 0.61 -6.94 0.67
CA THR A 445 0.60 -6.15 1.91
C THR A 445 -0.76 -5.47 2.07
N ARG A 446 -1.29 -5.44 3.30
CA ARG A 446 -2.42 -4.56 3.65
C ARG A 446 -1.88 -3.17 3.95
N VAL A 447 -2.43 -2.17 3.28
CA VAL A 447 -1.91 -0.79 3.30
C VAL A 447 -2.98 0.21 3.70
N THR A 448 -2.54 1.36 4.19
CA THR A 448 -3.40 2.53 4.46
C THR A 448 -3.52 3.46 3.26
N SER A 449 -2.74 3.23 2.19
CA SER A 449 -2.87 4.00 0.95
C SER A 449 -4.07 3.57 0.11
N TRP A 450 -4.66 2.40 0.37
CA TRP A 450 -5.92 1.93 -0.20
C TRP A 450 -6.89 1.66 0.93
N LEU A 451 -8.01 2.35 0.93
CA LEU A 451 -9.04 2.28 1.95
C LEU A 451 -10.34 1.79 1.31
N LYS A 452 -11.02 0.84 1.96
CA LYS A 452 -12.31 0.32 1.51
C LYS A 452 -13.41 0.81 2.46
N PHE A 453 -14.39 1.50 1.90
CA PHE A 453 -15.61 1.92 2.55
C PHE A 453 -16.77 1.09 1.97
N LYS A 454 -17.64 0.58 2.84
CA LYS A 454 -18.79 -0.25 2.46
C LYS A 454 -20.09 0.43 2.87
N LEU A 455 -21.07 0.45 1.97
CA LEU A 455 -22.40 0.99 2.25
C LEU A 455 -23.32 -0.05 2.86
N ASN A 456 -23.34 -1.24 2.25
CA ASN A 456 -24.14 -2.35 2.72
C ASN A 456 -23.33 -3.14 3.74
N LYS A 457 -23.99 -3.59 4.81
CA LYS A 457 -23.38 -4.54 5.75
C LYS A 457 -23.41 -5.92 5.09
N ALA A 458 -22.54 -6.12 4.11
CA ALA A 458 -22.24 -7.41 3.52
C ALA A 458 -20.84 -7.81 3.96
N GLN A 459 -20.76 -8.97 4.61
CA GLN A 459 -19.54 -9.49 5.18
C GLN A 459 -19.43 -10.98 4.90
N GLU A 460 -18.21 -11.48 4.92
CA GLU A 460 -17.97 -12.91 4.91
C GLU A 460 -18.09 -13.51 6.32
N PHE A 461 -18.60 -14.75 6.36
CA PHE A 461 -18.77 -15.56 7.56
C PHE A 461 -18.43 -17.02 7.27
N VAL A 462 -17.93 -17.72 8.26
CA VAL A 462 -17.64 -19.16 8.19
C VAL A 462 -18.89 -19.93 8.59
N ILE A 463 -19.27 -20.92 7.77
CA ILE A 463 -20.40 -21.81 8.07
C ILE A 463 -19.92 -22.89 9.04
N GLY A 464 -20.42 -22.85 10.27
CA GLY A 464 -20.11 -23.85 11.31
C GLY A 464 -21.20 -24.91 11.49
N GLY A 465 -22.34 -24.76 10.83
CA GLY A 465 -23.41 -25.76 10.88
C GLY A 465 -24.64 -25.34 10.10
N TYR A 466 -25.66 -26.18 10.14
CA TYR A 466 -26.95 -25.92 9.52
C TYR A 466 -28.07 -26.62 10.29
N LYS A 467 -29.31 -26.14 10.11
CA LYS A 467 -30.52 -26.83 10.55
C LYS A 467 -31.07 -27.67 9.40
N PRO A 468 -31.15 -29.00 9.51
CA PRO A 468 -31.65 -29.87 8.45
C PRO A 468 -33.13 -29.65 8.15
N ASN A 469 -33.55 -29.96 6.93
CA ASN A 469 -34.95 -30.06 6.51
C ASN A 469 -35.05 -31.10 5.38
N GLY A 470 -35.41 -32.34 5.72
CA GLY A 470 -35.31 -33.49 4.82
C GLY A 470 -33.87 -33.66 4.29
N ASP A 471 -33.74 -33.86 2.98
CA ASP A 471 -32.43 -33.95 2.28
C ASP A 471 -31.73 -32.60 2.08
N SER A 472 -32.33 -31.51 2.56
CA SER A 472 -31.83 -30.14 2.46
C SER A 472 -31.68 -29.49 3.84
N PHE A 473 -31.67 -28.15 3.89
CA PHE A 473 -31.48 -27.38 5.11
C PHE A 473 -32.49 -26.23 5.22
N GLN A 474 -32.98 -25.97 6.43
CA GLN A 474 -33.84 -24.81 6.73
C GLN A 474 -33.02 -23.52 6.83
N SER A 475 -31.81 -23.59 7.41
CA SER A 475 -30.93 -22.43 7.61
C SER A 475 -29.48 -22.85 7.77
N ILE A 476 -28.55 -22.00 7.36
CA ILE A 476 -27.13 -22.14 7.74
C ILE A 476 -26.81 -21.29 8.97
N LEU A 477 -25.73 -21.66 9.65
CA LEU A 477 -25.24 -21.01 10.86
C LEU A 477 -23.88 -20.36 10.55
N PRO A 478 -23.84 -19.05 10.25
CA PRO A 478 -22.61 -18.29 10.10
C PRO A 478 -21.94 -17.95 11.45
N GLY A 479 -20.62 -17.80 11.40
CA GLY A 479 -19.83 -17.17 12.44
C GLY A 479 -18.58 -16.47 11.90
N PHE A 480 -17.88 -15.77 12.77
CA PHE A 480 -16.60 -15.13 12.47
C PHE A 480 -15.57 -15.46 13.56
N TYR A 481 -14.29 -15.32 13.26
CA TYR A 481 -13.22 -15.58 14.23
C TYR A 481 -12.92 -14.35 15.09
N GLU A 482 -12.86 -14.58 16.40
CA GLU A 482 -12.19 -13.71 17.36
C GLU A 482 -10.99 -14.46 17.95
N GLY A 483 -9.80 -14.12 17.46
CA GLY A 483 -8.59 -14.90 17.71
C GLY A 483 -8.76 -16.33 17.18
N LYS A 484 -8.78 -17.32 18.07
CA LYS A 484 -8.95 -18.75 17.71
C LYS A 484 -10.39 -19.25 17.87
N LYS A 485 -11.32 -18.41 18.36
CA LYS A 485 -12.69 -18.81 18.66
C LYS A 485 -13.62 -18.44 17.52
N LEU A 486 -14.41 -19.40 17.04
CA LEU A 486 -15.48 -19.12 16.09
C LEU A 486 -16.72 -18.66 16.85
N ILE A 487 -17.20 -17.47 16.55
CA ILE A 487 -18.33 -16.82 17.22
C ILE A 487 -19.54 -16.89 16.29
N PHE A 488 -20.58 -17.58 16.74
CA PHE A 488 -21.87 -17.65 16.06
C PHE A 488 -22.51 -16.26 16.01
N CYS A 489 -23.09 -15.91 14.86
CA CYS A 489 -23.65 -14.59 14.61
C CYS A 489 -25.06 -14.59 14.01
N GLY A 490 -25.79 -15.72 14.01
CA GLY A 490 -27.20 -15.74 13.62
C GLY A 490 -27.58 -16.88 12.69
N LYS A 491 -28.82 -16.88 12.20
CA LYS A 491 -29.37 -17.91 11.30
C LYS A 491 -29.70 -17.29 9.94
N VAL A 492 -29.12 -17.81 8.86
CA VAL A 492 -29.43 -17.33 7.50
C VAL A 492 -30.42 -18.28 6.85
N ARG A 493 -31.59 -17.75 6.47
CA ARG A 493 -32.72 -18.52 5.91
C ARG A 493 -33.05 -18.14 4.46
N GLN A 494 -32.57 -17.00 4.00
CA GLN A 494 -32.90 -16.42 2.69
C GLN A 494 -31.68 -16.40 1.77
N GLY A 495 -31.88 -16.17 0.47
CA GLY A 495 -30.81 -16.08 -0.54
C GLY A 495 -30.45 -17.41 -1.20
N PHE A 496 -31.22 -18.47 -0.96
CA PHE A 496 -30.94 -19.80 -1.50
C PHE A 496 -31.91 -20.17 -2.63
N ASN A 497 -31.49 -20.02 -3.88
CA ASN A 497 -32.20 -20.62 -5.02
C ASN A 497 -31.97 -22.16 -5.05
N PRO A 498 -32.78 -22.95 -5.80
CA PRO A 498 -32.66 -24.41 -5.82
C PRO A 498 -31.26 -24.91 -6.19
N ALA A 499 -30.60 -24.30 -7.18
CA ALA A 499 -29.25 -24.68 -7.60
C ALA A 499 -28.21 -24.44 -6.49
N VAL A 500 -28.28 -23.30 -5.81
CA VAL A 500 -27.44 -22.96 -4.66
C VAL A 500 -27.67 -23.94 -3.51
N ARG A 501 -28.93 -24.31 -3.19
CA ARG A 501 -29.23 -25.29 -2.13
C ARG A 501 -28.59 -26.64 -2.41
N THR A 502 -28.71 -27.13 -3.64
CA THR A 502 -28.11 -28.40 -4.06
C THR A 502 -26.59 -28.37 -3.97
N ARG A 503 -25.97 -27.30 -4.47
CA ARG A 503 -24.51 -27.12 -4.39
C ARG A 503 -24.03 -27.05 -2.93
N LEU A 504 -24.67 -26.23 -2.11
CA LEU A 504 -24.26 -26.05 -0.72
C LEU A 504 -24.42 -27.34 0.08
N MET A 505 -25.51 -28.09 -0.13
CA MET A 505 -25.68 -29.40 0.50
C MET A 505 -24.58 -30.39 0.09
N LYS A 506 -24.20 -30.43 -1.19
CA LYS A 506 -23.10 -31.27 -1.66
C LYS A 506 -21.78 -30.94 -0.94
N GLU A 507 -21.45 -29.65 -0.81
CA GLU A 507 -20.23 -29.23 -0.11
C GLU A 507 -20.29 -29.53 1.39
N MET A 508 -21.42 -29.26 2.05
CA MET A 508 -21.62 -29.50 3.49
C MET A 508 -21.57 -30.99 3.86
N ARG A 509 -22.05 -31.89 2.99
CA ARG A 509 -22.00 -33.35 3.22
C ARG A 509 -20.58 -33.90 3.42
N SER A 510 -19.56 -33.21 2.91
CA SER A 510 -18.16 -33.63 3.07
C SER A 510 -17.48 -33.15 4.36
N LEU A 511 -18.18 -32.35 5.18
CA LEU A 511 -17.59 -31.66 6.33
C LEU A 511 -18.23 -31.96 7.70
N PRO A 512 -18.87 -33.12 7.97
CA PRO A 512 -19.51 -33.33 9.26
C PRO A 512 -18.49 -33.32 10.43
N THR A 513 -18.94 -32.83 11.57
CA THR A 513 -18.24 -32.96 12.87
C THR A 513 -19.25 -33.23 13.97
N LYS A 514 -18.85 -33.96 15.01
CA LYS A 514 -19.69 -34.22 16.19
C LYS A 514 -19.71 -33.03 17.15
N LYS A 515 -18.63 -32.25 17.18
CA LYS A 515 -18.45 -31.14 18.13
C LYS A 515 -18.93 -29.82 17.52
N CYS A 516 -19.73 -29.06 18.26
CA CYS A 516 -20.09 -27.69 17.91
C CYS A 516 -18.80 -26.85 17.73
N PRO A 517 -18.61 -26.18 16.58
CA PRO A 517 -17.43 -25.36 16.36
C PRO A 517 -17.53 -23.97 17.01
N PHE A 518 -18.73 -23.54 17.40
CA PHE A 518 -18.97 -22.21 17.97
C PHE A 518 -18.65 -22.16 19.46
N SER A 519 -17.97 -21.09 19.88
CA SER A 519 -17.53 -20.90 21.27
C SER A 519 -18.53 -20.15 22.15
N ASN A 520 -19.50 -19.46 21.55
CA ASN A 520 -20.54 -18.68 22.23
C ASN A 520 -21.93 -19.36 22.20
N LEU A 521 -21.98 -20.65 21.85
CA LEU A 521 -23.19 -21.46 21.94
C LEU A 521 -23.07 -22.46 23.11
N PRO A 522 -24.18 -22.78 23.80
CA PRO A 522 -25.54 -22.25 23.57
C PRO A 522 -25.72 -20.80 24.06
N THR A 523 -26.68 -20.08 23.48
CA THR A 523 -27.09 -18.75 23.97
C THR A 523 -28.09 -18.89 25.12
N SER A 524 -27.99 -18.02 26.13
CA SER A 524 -28.74 -18.09 27.39
C SER A 524 -30.24 -17.77 27.31
N ARG A 525 -30.73 -17.15 26.21
CA ARG A 525 -32.17 -16.89 25.97
C ARG A 525 -32.51 -17.05 24.49
N LYS A 526 -33.75 -17.43 24.17
CA LYS A 526 -34.32 -17.22 22.82
C LYS A 526 -34.29 -15.70 22.59
N SER A 527 -33.53 -15.22 21.61
CA SER A 527 -33.58 -13.79 21.27
C SER A 527 -35.01 -13.45 20.87
N HIS A 528 -35.48 -12.23 21.16
CA HIS A 528 -36.83 -11.77 20.81
C HIS A 528 -37.13 -11.89 19.30
N PHE A 529 -36.09 -12.04 18.48
CA PHE A 529 -36.14 -12.20 17.03
C PHE A 529 -35.79 -13.63 16.55
N GLY A 530 -35.62 -14.60 17.46
CA GLY A 530 -35.38 -16.01 17.12
C GLY A 530 -33.98 -16.35 16.60
N GLU A 531 -33.02 -15.45 16.77
CA GLU A 531 -31.66 -15.54 16.21
C GLU A 531 -30.69 -16.38 17.08
N GLY A 532 -30.94 -16.46 18.39
CA GLY A 532 -30.18 -17.28 19.32
C GLY A 532 -30.40 -18.79 19.12
N ILE A 533 -29.52 -19.61 19.72
CA ILE A 533 -29.60 -21.08 19.72
C ILE A 533 -29.50 -21.58 21.16
N THR A 534 -30.57 -22.18 21.67
CA THR A 534 -30.59 -22.78 23.02
C THR A 534 -29.94 -24.18 23.01
N GLY A 535 -29.63 -24.73 24.18
CA GLY A 535 -29.10 -26.09 24.31
C GLY A 535 -29.98 -27.15 23.64
N ASP A 536 -31.30 -27.04 23.81
CA ASP A 536 -32.25 -27.96 23.17
C ASP A 536 -32.22 -27.84 21.65
N GLU A 537 -32.17 -26.61 21.12
CA GLU A 537 -32.08 -26.40 19.67
C GLU A 537 -30.79 -27.00 19.09
N MET A 538 -29.68 -27.02 19.85
CA MET A 538 -28.41 -27.60 19.39
C MET A 538 -28.54 -29.09 19.01
N THR A 539 -29.45 -29.84 19.64
CA THR A 539 -29.69 -31.25 19.33
C THR A 539 -30.28 -31.46 17.94
N GLN A 540 -30.99 -30.45 17.42
CA GLN A 540 -31.63 -30.46 16.10
C GLN A 540 -30.68 -30.00 14.99
N LEU A 541 -29.49 -29.50 15.33
CA LEU A 541 -28.54 -28.96 14.36
C LEU A 541 -27.57 -30.03 13.86
N ARG A 542 -26.92 -29.72 12.74
CA ARG A 542 -25.82 -30.50 12.18
C ARG A 542 -24.58 -29.61 12.11
N TRP A 543 -23.51 -30.04 12.78
CA TRP A 543 -22.27 -29.29 12.88
C TRP A 543 -21.33 -29.64 11.73
N LEU A 544 -20.62 -28.61 11.26
CA LEU A 544 -19.66 -28.72 10.17
C LEU A 544 -18.28 -28.29 10.64
N LYS A 545 -17.25 -28.91 10.06
CA LYS A 545 -15.89 -28.40 10.14
C LYS A 545 -15.90 -26.99 9.52
N PRO A 546 -15.39 -25.94 10.21
CA PRO A 546 -15.51 -24.55 9.79
C PRO A 546 -14.57 -24.23 8.62
N LYS A 547 -14.92 -24.73 7.44
CA LYS A 547 -14.14 -24.61 6.19
C LYS A 547 -14.85 -23.82 5.10
N LEU A 548 -16.19 -23.82 5.09
CA LEU A 548 -16.97 -23.09 4.08
C LEU A 548 -17.12 -21.64 4.52
N ILE A 549 -16.94 -20.71 3.60
CA ILE A 549 -17.12 -19.29 3.82
C ILE A 549 -18.29 -18.83 2.95
N ALA A 550 -19.21 -18.08 3.52
CA ALA A 550 -20.34 -17.46 2.85
C ALA A 550 -20.23 -15.94 2.94
N GLN A 551 -20.51 -15.26 1.85
CA GLN A 551 -20.85 -13.84 1.83
C GLN A 551 -22.33 -13.70 2.18
N VAL A 552 -22.61 -12.87 3.19
CA VAL A 552 -23.95 -12.64 3.72
C VAL A 552 -24.18 -11.15 3.81
N SER A 553 -25.25 -10.67 3.18
CA SER A 553 -25.75 -9.31 3.36
C SER A 553 -26.71 -9.26 4.55
N PHE A 554 -26.72 -8.16 5.28
CA PHE A 554 -27.59 -7.96 6.44
C PHE A 554 -27.85 -6.46 6.67
N THR A 555 -28.87 -6.16 7.46
CA THR A 555 -29.31 -4.77 7.72
C THR A 555 -28.55 -4.13 8.88
N GLU A 556 -28.28 -4.91 9.94
CA GLU A 556 -27.51 -4.45 11.10
C GLU A 556 -26.97 -5.59 11.96
N TRP A 557 -25.97 -5.25 12.75
CA TRP A 557 -25.57 -6.05 13.91
C TRP A 557 -26.45 -5.65 15.09
N THR A 558 -27.07 -6.64 15.73
CA THR A 558 -27.76 -6.42 17.00
C THR A 558 -26.75 -6.15 18.13
N THR A 559 -27.22 -5.61 19.25
CA THR A 559 -26.42 -5.39 20.46
C THR A 559 -25.79 -6.68 21.01
N TYR A 560 -26.38 -7.83 20.68
CA TYR A 560 -25.89 -9.16 21.05
C TYR A 560 -24.93 -9.77 20.01
N GLY A 561 -24.52 -9.01 19.00
CA GLY A 561 -23.60 -9.49 17.97
C GLY A 561 -24.23 -10.49 16.98
N MET A 562 -25.53 -10.37 16.71
CA MET A 562 -26.23 -11.19 15.71
C MET A 562 -26.55 -10.38 14.44
N LEU A 563 -26.69 -11.06 13.30
CA LEU A 563 -27.05 -10.49 12.00
C LEU A 563 -28.56 -10.38 11.86
N ARG A 564 -29.05 -9.15 11.61
CA ARG A 564 -30.48 -8.89 11.37
C ARG A 564 -30.81 -8.89 9.87
N HIS A 565 -31.89 -9.57 9.49
CA HIS A 565 -32.34 -9.71 8.08
C HIS A 565 -31.22 -10.23 7.15
N ALA A 566 -30.55 -11.29 7.58
CA ALA A 566 -29.40 -11.84 6.87
C ALA A 566 -29.82 -12.67 5.63
N THR A 567 -29.17 -12.39 4.50
CA THR A 567 -29.40 -13.05 3.20
C THR A 567 -28.10 -13.61 2.66
N PHE A 568 -28.13 -14.86 2.20
CA PHE A 568 -26.97 -15.50 1.58
C PHE A 568 -26.75 -14.96 0.17
N GLU A 569 -25.54 -14.47 -0.10
CA GLU A 569 -25.15 -13.96 -1.42
C GLU A 569 -24.36 -14.99 -2.22
N GLY A 570 -23.49 -15.74 -1.55
CA GLY A 570 -22.69 -16.78 -2.21
C GLY A 570 -21.57 -17.35 -1.35
N LEU A 571 -21.03 -18.49 -1.74
CA LEU A 571 -19.79 -19.06 -1.20
C LEU A 571 -18.53 -18.29 -1.60
N ARG A 572 -17.51 -18.30 -0.75
CA ARG A 572 -16.20 -17.70 -0.97
C ARG A 572 -15.12 -18.77 -0.82
N ASP A 573 -14.61 -19.28 -1.93
CA ASP A 573 -13.50 -20.25 -1.96
C ASP A 573 -12.12 -19.56 -2.03
N ASP A 574 -12.12 -18.24 -2.25
CA ASP A 574 -10.94 -17.39 -2.39
C ASP A 574 -10.37 -16.88 -1.04
N LYS A 575 -11.00 -17.20 0.09
CA LYS A 575 -10.62 -16.73 1.43
C LYS A 575 -10.32 -17.86 2.40
N GLU A 576 -9.53 -17.58 3.43
CA GLU A 576 -9.24 -18.56 4.49
C GLU A 576 -10.20 -18.37 5.67
N PRO A 577 -10.77 -19.44 6.24
CA PRO A 577 -11.77 -19.31 7.30
C PRO A 577 -11.28 -18.48 8.50
N TYR A 578 -10.01 -18.66 8.91
CA TYR A 578 -9.43 -17.96 10.07
C TYR A 578 -9.14 -16.48 9.84
N GLU A 579 -9.14 -16.00 8.58
CA GLU A 579 -9.01 -14.57 8.26
C GLU A 579 -10.35 -13.83 8.38
N ILE A 580 -11.46 -14.57 8.51
CA ILE A 580 -12.81 -14.02 8.55
C ILE A 580 -13.11 -13.51 9.96
N VAL A 581 -12.85 -12.22 10.18
CA VAL A 581 -13.15 -11.50 11.43
C VAL A 581 -14.35 -10.58 11.25
N ARG A 582 -14.97 -10.13 12.34
CA ARG A 582 -15.98 -9.08 12.28
C ARG A 582 -15.35 -7.80 11.72
N GLU A 583 -15.90 -7.28 10.64
CA GLU A 583 -15.43 -6.02 10.07
C GLU A 583 -15.90 -4.86 10.95
N ALA A 584 -14.99 -3.91 11.25
CA ALA A 584 -15.33 -2.67 11.91
C ALA A 584 -16.28 -1.86 11.01
N GLN A 585 -17.35 -1.34 11.60
CA GLN A 585 -18.36 -0.52 10.92
C GLN A 585 -17.94 0.93 10.90
#